data_AF-A0A820YHA9-F1
#
_entry.id   AF-A0A820YHA9-F1
#
_cell.length_a   1.000
_cell.length_b   1.000
_cell.length_c   1.000
_cell.angle_alpha   90.00
_cell.angle_beta   90.00
_cell.angle_gamma   90.00
#
_symmetry.space_group_name_H-M   'P 1'
#
loop_
_entity.id
_entity.type
_entity.pdbx_description
1 polymer ?
#
loop_
_entity_poly.entity_id
_entity_poly.type
_entity_poly.pdbx_seq_one_letter_code
_entity_poly.pdbx_strand_id
1 'polypeptide(L)'
;MGINLFTNRQTKNPLNALLLLTDGQDNENHNYTQLMQTLPSGVQCHTFGYGSDHTASLLVRIAEQGNGGTFTYIDEQEAIGSAFAMALGGLFTCVAQQVHVNIEFTGAYKITHVHSNYKYEPEQLPSTNLNIKLHDLNAEEKRNLVFQLYVPKTDNNEQNVDMTSQLPMSVTQSTEEIQLFENQIIGNVTVIYMDPNTGRTITTNPVSFNLVRGSHPPDELLRVNHILDIQRNRVETAHALERAMAEDNYRQSRAILKAQVDKIKASVSAQDPFCQKLIKDLEYHYPTERDYRSSQHNTYMCHTTERGTYMPSSNTSTR
;
A
#
# COMPACT_ATOMS: atom_id res chain seq x y z
N MET A 1 1.46 -22.04 24.28
CA MET A 1 1.31 -23.45 23.82
C MET A 1 1.29 -23.56 22.29
N GLY A 2 0.53 -22.75 21.55
CA GLY A 2 0.45 -22.82 20.08
C GLY A 2 1.73 -22.44 19.30
N ILE A 3 2.41 -21.35 19.64
CA ILE A 3 3.63 -20.89 18.92
C ILE A 3 4.74 -21.95 18.93
N ASN A 4 4.90 -22.66 20.04
CA ASN A 4 5.92 -23.72 20.19
C ASN A 4 5.73 -24.86 19.17
N LEU A 5 4.54 -25.04 18.61
CA LEU A 5 4.29 -26.05 17.56
C LEU A 5 5.04 -25.73 16.27
N PHE A 6 5.21 -24.44 15.91
CA PHE A 6 5.97 -24.08 14.71
C PHE A 6 7.45 -24.41 14.81
N THR A 7 7.99 -24.37 16.04
CA THR A 7 9.38 -24.74 16.33
C THR A 7 9.56 -26.26 16.41
N ASN A 8 8.61 -26.96 17.04
CA ASN A 8 8.74 -28.37 17.40
C ASN A 8 8.11 -29.35 16.39
N ARG A 9 7.44 -28.88 15.33
CA ARG A 9 6.84 -29.74 14.30
C ARG A 9 7.89 -30.55 13.54
N GLN A 10 7.55 -31.81 13.25
CA GLN A 10 8.40 -32.72 12.48
C GLN A 10 8.46 -32.33 11.00
N THR A 11 7.36 -31.87 10.43
CA THR A 11 7.25 -31.40 9.05
C THR A 11 7.17 -29.88 9.00
N LYS A 12 8.03 -29.25 8.21
CA LYS A 12 8.04 -27.80 8.01
C LYS A 12 7.39 -27.47 6.66
N ASN A 13 6.14 -27.02 6.71
CA ASN A 13 5.47 -26.49 5.53
C ASN A 13 5.94 -25.04 5.31
N PRO A 14 6.21 -24.63 4.05
CA PRO A 14 6.62 -23.27 3.73
C PRO A 14 5.52 -22.27 4.11
N LEU A 15 4.28 -22.58 3.74
CA LEU A 15 3.09 -21.83 4.12
C LEU A 15 2.51 -22.38 5.42
N ASN A 16 2.38 -21.51 6.42
CA ASN A 16 1.78 -21.83 7.69
C ASN A 16 1.33 -20.55 8.41
N ALA A 17 0.31 -20.66 9.24
CA ALA A 17 -0.27 -19.52 9.94
C ALA A 17 -0.83 -19.94 11.30
N LEU A 18 -0.94 -18.96 12.20
CA LEU A 18 -1.66 -19.03 13.44
C LEU A 18 -3.03 -18.39 13.24
N LEU A 19 -4.10 -19.13 13.50
CA LEU A 19 -5.47 -18.61 13.48
C LEU A 19 -5.95 -18.51 14.94
N LEU A 20 -6.24 -17.29 15.39
CA LEU A 20 -6.66 -17.00 16.77
C LEU A 20 -8.11 -16.50 16.77
N LEU A 21 -9.04 -17.27 17.34
CA LEU A 21 -10.43 -16.87 17.51
C LEU A 21 -10.73 -16.62 18.99
N THR A 22 -11.43 -15.52 19.29
CA THR A 22 -11.96 -15.23 20.63
C THR A 22 -13.34 -14.57 20.52
N ASP A 23 -14.19 -14.82 21.51
CA ASP A 23 -15.45 -14.11 21.73
C ASP A 23 -15.37 -13.11 22.89
N GLY A 24 -14.24 -13.03 23.59
CA GLY A 24 -14.08 -12.24 24.81
C GLY A 24 -12.75 -11.51 24.94
N GLN A 25 -12.56 -10.91 26.11
CA GLN A 25 -11.42 -10.06 26.46
C GLN A 25 -10.31 -10.85 27.15
N ASP A 26 -9.09 -10.31 27.10
CA ASP A 26 -7.97 -10.82 27.91
C ASP A 26 -8.06 -10.28 29.33
N ASN A 27 -8.40 -11.16 30.28
CA ASN A 27 -8.54 -10.82 31.69
C ASN A 27 -7.20 -10.76 32.44
N GLU A 28 -6.12 -11.23 31.83
CA GLU A 28 -4.81 -11.38 32.47
C GLU A 28 -3.76 -10.34 31.98
N ASN A 29 -4.15 -9.44 31.07
CA ASN A 29 -3.30 -8.38 30.51
C ASN A 29 -1.94 -8.89 29.99
N HIS A 30 -1.99 -9.95 29.19
CA HIS A 30 -0.83 -10.54 28.56
C HIS A 30 -0.08 -9.55 27.66
N ASN A 31 1.25 -9.64 27.66
CA ASN A 31 2.08 -8.88 26.73
C ASN A 31 2.15 -9.59 25.37
N TYR A 32 1.12 -9.41 24.56
CA TYR A 32 1.08 -9.99 23.21
C TYR A 32 2.15 -9.46 22.28
N THR A 33 2.68 -8.25 22.50
CA THR A 33 3.79 -7.72 21.70
C THR A 33 5.02 -8.59 21.84
N GLN A 34 5.39 -8.93 23.07
CA GLN A 34 6.49 -9.85 23.33
C GLN A 34 6.20 -11.25 22.80
N LEU A 35 4.94 -11.72 22.90
CA LEU A 35 4.56 -13.02 22.37
C LEU A 35 4.69 -13.09 20.84
N MET A 36 4.22 -12.07 20.11
CA MET A 36 4.29 -12.04 18.64
C MET A 36 5.73 -11.91 18.14
N GLN A 37 6.65 -11.31 18.92
CA GLN A 37 8.08 -11.34 18.60
C GLN A 37 8.68 -12.76 18.62
N THR A 38 8.06 -13.71 19.31
CA THR A 38 8.49 -15.12 19.31
C THR A 38 7.93 -15.93 18.12
N LEU A 39 7.00 -15.35 17.36
CA LEU A 39 6.41 -15.99 16.20
C LEU A 39 7.49 -16.13 15.10
N PRO A 40 7.74 -17.33 14.55
CA PRO A 40 8.79 -17.49 13.55
C PRO A 40 8.52 -16.63 12.30
N SER A 41 9.60 -16.20 11.67
CA SER A 41 9.57 -15.45 10.42
C SER A 41 8.80 -16.23 9.36
N GLY A 42 7.81 -15.59 8.71
CA GLY A 42 6.98 -16.19 7.67
C GLY A 42 5.72 -16.91 8.17
N VAL A 43 5.48 -16.95 9.49
CA VAL A 43 4.19 -17.40 10.05
C VAL A 43 3.31 -16.18 10.28
N GLN A 44 2.16 -16.08 9.62
CA GLN A 44 1.21 -14.98 9.87
C GLN A 44 0.25 -15.34 11.02
N CYS A 45 -0.11 -14.36 11.85
CA CYS A 45 -1.15 -14.50 12.87
C CYS A 45 -2.42 -13.78 12.43
N HIS A 46 -3.46 -14.52 12.08
CA HIS A 46 -4.78 -13.97 11.79
C HIS A 46 -5.66 -14.06 13.04
N THR A 47 -6.34 -12.98 13.35
CA THR A 47 -7.22 -12.88 14.52
C THR A 47 -8.67 -12.77 14.09
N PHE A 48 -9.55 -13.42 14.84
CA PHE A 48 -10.98 -13.47 14.60
C PHE A 48 -11.70 -13.11 15.89
N GLY A 49 -12.59 -12.12 15.82
CA GLY A 49 -13.40 -11.67 16.94
C GLY A 49 -14.85 -12.04 16.70
N TYR A 50 -15.41 -12.92 17.54
CA TYR A 50 -16.82 -13.28 17.50
C TYR A 50 -17.63 -12.41 18.47
N GLY A 51 -18.81 -11.95 18.04
CA GLY A 51 -19.70 -11.12 18.86
C GLY A 51 -19.09 -9.77 19.26
N SER A 52 -19.70 -9.05 20.22
CA SER A 52 -19.27 -7.70 20.62
C SER A 52 -18.34 -7.63 21.83
N ASP A 53 -18.11 -8.76 22.51
CA ASP A 53 -17.50 -8.74 23.84
C ASP A 53 -15.96 -8.76 23.80
N HIS A 54 -15.35 -8.97 22.63
CA HIS A 54 -13.91 -8.97 22.44
C HIS A 54 -13.31 -7.56 22.30
N THR A 55 -12.01 -7.44 22.58
CA THR A 55 -11.26 -6.18 22.38
C THR A 55 -10.67 -6.12 20.97
N ALA A 56 -11.40 -5.56 20.01
CA ALA A 56 -10.98 -5.51 18.60
C ALA A 56 -9.61 -4.82 18.38
N SER A 57 -9.32 -3.71 19.07
CA SER A 57 -7.99 -3.05 18.97
C SER A 57 -6.85 -3.92 19.45
N LEU A 58 -7.09 -4.84 20.38
CA LEU A 58 -6.09 -5.82 20.79
C LEU A 58 -5.87 -6.84 19.68
N LEU A 59 -6.94 -7.36 19.08
CA LEU A 59 -6.84 -8.35 18.00
C LEU A 59 -6.21 -7.80 16.73
N VAL A 60 -6.48 -6.53 16.37
CA VAL A 60 -5.79 -5.82 15.28
C VAL A 60 -4.29 -5.74 15.57
N ARG A 61 -3.90 -5.27 16.76
CA ARG A 61 -2.48 -5.18 17.15
C ARG A 61 -1.77 -6.53 17.13
N ILE A 62 -2.43 -7.59 17.62
CA ILE A 62 -1.88 -8.95 17.58
C ILE A 62 -1.64 -9.39 16.14
N ALA A 63 -2.61 -9.18 15.25
CA ALA A 63 -2.49 -9.57 13.85
C ALA A 63 -1.38 -8.80 13.12
N GLU A 64 -1.32 -7.48 13.32
CA GLU A 64 -0.29 -6.62 12.74
C GLU A 64 1.12 -7.00 13.21
N GLN A 65 1.29 -7.28 14.51
CA GLN A 65 2.57 -7.68 15.09
C GLN A 65 2.95 -9.12 14.74
N GLY A 66 1.97 -10.00 14.51
CA GLY A 66 2.16 -11.38 14.09
C GLY A 66 2.46 -11.51 12.60
N ASN A 67 3.49 -10.80 12.13
CA ASN A 67 3.94 -10.78 10.73
C ASN A 67 2.87 -10.29 9.74
N GLY A 68 2.08 -9.30 10.15
CA GLY A 68 1.12 -8.62 9.29
C GLY A 68 -0.05 -9.49 8.86
N GLY A 69 -0.56 -10.35 9.74
CA GLY A 69 -1.84 -11.03 9.51
C GLY A 69 -3.03 -10.08 9.58
N THR A 70 -4.24 -10.63 9.51
CA THR A 70 -5.48 -9.86 9.42
C THR A 70 -6.38 -10.08 10.63
N PHE A 71 -7.09 -9.03 11.04
CA PHE A 71 -8.23 -9.13 11.94
C PHE A 71 -9.52 -9.30 11.13
N THR A 72 -10.41 -10.19 11.56
CA THR A 72 -11.75 -10.40 10.98
C THR A 72 -12.81 -10.40 12.07
N TYR A 73 -13.76 -9.49 11.97
CA TYR A 73 -14.94 -9.46 12.82
C TYR A 73 -15.98 -10.46 12.32
N ILE A 74 -16.61 -11.19 13.23
CA ILE A 74 -17.63 -12.20 12.96
C ILE A 74 -18.83 -11.92 13.85
N ASP A 75 -19.95 -11.50 13.24
CA ASP A 75 -21.18 -11.17 13.95
C ASP A 75 -22.05 -12.43 14.21
N GLU A 76 -22.15 -13.28 13.18
CA GLU A 76 -23.03 -14.46 13.17
C GLU A 76 -22.23 -15.77 13.17
N GLN A 77 -22.74 -16.78 13.87
CA GLN A 77 -22.05 -18.07 14.01
C GLN A 77 -21.85 -18.75 12.65
N GLU A 78 -22.81 -18.60 11.74
CA GLU A 78 -22.79 -19.12 10.38
C GLU A 78 -21.64 -18.53 9.55
N ALA A 79 -21.21 -17.30 9.86
CA ALA A 79 -20.12 -16.63 9.16
C ALA A 79 -18.72 -17.14 9.58
N ILE A 80 -18.59 -17.85 10.71
CA ILE A 80 -17.31 -18.39 11.20
C ILE A 80 -16.64 -19.26 10.14
N GLY A 81 -17.38 -20.19 9.54
CA GLY A 81 -16.84 -21.08 8.50
C GLY A 81 -16.29 -20.32 7.30
N SER A 82 -17.01 -19.30 6.86
CA SER A 82 -16.60 -18.44 5.73
C SER A 82 -15.35 -17.61 6.06
N ALA A 83 -15.25 -17.06 7.27
CA ALA A 83 -14.10 -16.28 7.71
C ALA A 83 -12.81 -17.13 7.73
N PHE A 84 -12.89 -18.34 8.26
CA PHE A 84 -11.76 -19.28 8.26
C PHE A 84 -11.41 -19.75 6.84
N ALA A 85 -12.41 -20.03 6.01
CA ALA A 85 -12.19 -20.41 4.61
C ALA A 85 -11.48 -19.31 3.83
N MET A 86 -11.81 -18.03 4.05
CA MET A 86 -11.10 -16.91 3.44
C MET A 86 -9.64 -16.84 3.87
N ALA A 87 -9.34 -16.99 5.16
CA ALA A 87 -7.96 -16.98 5.65
C ALA A 87 -7.14 -18.16 5.10
N LEU A 88 -7.73 -19.37 5.07
CA LEU A 88 -7.11 -20.54 4.46
C LEU A 88 -6.91 -20.34 2.95
N GLY A 89 -7.90 -19.79 2.26
CA GLY A 89 -7.82 -19.46 0.84
C GLY A 89 -6.67 -18.51 0.54
N GLY A 90 -6.47 -17.49 1.38
CA GLY A 90 -5.32 -16.58 1.30
C GLY A 90 -3.99 -17.33 1.41
N LEU A 91 -3.88 -18.28 2.34
CA LEU A 91 -2.67 -19.10 2.48
C LEU A 91 -2.42 -19.95 1.23
N PHE A 92 -3.45 -20.60 0.69
CA PHE A 92 -3.31 -21.44 -0.51
C PHE A 92 -3.05 -20.65 -1.79
N THR A 93 -3.42 -19.37 -1.81
CA THR A 93 -3.20 -18.48 -2.96
C THR A 93 -1.96 -17.60 -2.79
N CYS A 94 -1.18 -17.77 -1.72
CA CYS A 94 0.05 -17.03 -1.53
C CYS A 94 1.08 -17.37 -2.63
N VAL A 95 1.54 -16.34 -3.34
CA VAL A 95 2.52 -16.47 -4.44
C VAL A 95 3.89 -15.90 -4.10
N ALA A 96 3.98 -15.06 -3.07
CA ALA A 96 5.23 -14.50 -2.59
C ALA A 96 5.13 -14.20 -1.10
N GLN A 97 6.04 -14.75 -0.29
CA GLN A 97 6.11 -14.47 1.13
C GLN A 97 7.13 -13.37 1.43
N GLN A 98 6.92 -12.64 2.52
CA GLN A 98 7.89 -11.68 3.06
C GLN A 98 8.39 -10.69 1.99
N VAL A 99 7.45 -10.06 1.28
CA VAL A 99 7.77 -9.14 0.18
C VAL A 99 8.34 -7.83 0.75
N HIS A 100 9.51 -7.44 0.24
CA HIS A 100 10.18 -6.17 0.49
C HIS A 100 10.33 -5.40 -0.82
N VAL A 101 10.00 -4.10 -0.80
CA VAL A 101 10.26 -3.18 -1.91
C VAL A 101 11.40 -2.27 -1.52
N ASN A 102 12.52 -2.40 -2.22
CA ASN A 102 13.72 -1.58 -2.05
C ASN A 102 13.77 -0.52 -3.12
N ILE A 103 13.83 0.74 -2.71
CA ILE A 103 14.00 1.89 -3.58
C ILE A 103 15.30 2.57 -3.19
N GLU A 104 16.16 2.82 -4.16
CA GLU A 104 17.45 3.49 -3.95
C GLU A 104 17.63 4.60 -4.98
N PHE A 105 17.84 5.81 -4.49
CA PHE A 105 18.18 6.99 -5.28
C PHE A 105 19.65 7.37 -5.09
N THR A 106 20.24 8.00 -6.09
CA THR A 106 21.63 8.44 -6.08
C THR A 106 21.73 9.96 -5.88
N GLY A 107 22.93 10.48 -5.55
CA GLY A 107 23.18 11.91 -5.47
C GLY A 107 22.26 12.68 -4.48
N ALA A 108 21.64 13.75 -4.97
CA ALA A 108 20.83 14.68 -4.17
C ALA A 108 19.31 14.40 -4.23
N TYR A 109 18.89 13.29 -4.83
CA TYR A 109 17.48 12.87 -4.87
C TYR A 109 17.09 12.23 -3.53
N LYS A 110 16.00 12.71 -2.91
CA LYS A 110 15.61 12.27 -1.56
C LYS A 110 14.13 11.97 -1.48
N ILE A 111 13.76 10.82 -0.94
CA ILE A 111 12.40 10.50 -0.56
C ILE A 111 12.05 11.35 0.65
N THR A 112 11.00 12.17 0.54
CA THR A 112 10.59 13.12 1.60
C THR A 112 9.40 12.63 2.39
N HIS A 113 8.55 11.81 1.79
CA HIS A 113 7.34 11.30 2.42
C HIS A 113 6.89 9.99 1.77
N VAL A 114 6.28 9.10 2.55
CA VAL A 114 5.74 7.81 2.07
C VAL A 114 4.27 7.72 2.49
N HIS A 115 3.38 7.58 1.50
CA HIS A 115 1.93 7.50 1.69
C HIS A 115 1.51 6.02 1.83
N SER A 116 1.82 5.43 2.97
CA SER A 116 1.63 4.00 3.24
C SER A 116 1.50 3.71 4.73
N ASN A 117 0.65 2.73 5.08
CA ASN A 117 0.55 2.16 6.43
C ASN A 117 1.56 1.02 6.68
N TYR A 118 2.21 0.51 5.63
CA TYR A 118 3.27 -0.48 5.77
C TYR A 118 4.49 0.12 6.48
N LYS A 119 5.10 -0.68 7.36
CA LYS A 119 6.38 -0.34 7.98
C LYS A 119 7.47 -0.22 6.91
N TYR A 120 8.32 0.78 7.07
CA TYR A 120 9.44 1.00 6.17
C TYR A 120 10.67 1.48 6.93
N GLU A 121 11.84 1.25 6.32
CA GLU A 121 13.14 1.66 6.84
C GLU A 121 13.88 2.51 5.79
N PRO A 122 14.56 3.61 6.19
CA PRO A 122 14.54 4.21 7.52
C PRO A 122 13.19 4.87 7.84
N GLU A 123 12.80 4.88 9.12
CA GLU A 123 11.57 5.56 9.56
C GLU A 123 11.70 7.08 9.44
N GLN A 124 12.90 7.62 9.67
CA GLN A 124 13.20 9.03 9.46
C GLN A 124 13.47 9.35 7.99
N LEU A 125 12.72 10.33 7.49
CA LEU A 125 12.90 10.95 6.18
C LEU A 125 13.38 12.40 6.38
N PRO A 126 14.13 13.00 5.43
CA PRO A 126 14.39 12.51 4.07
C PRO A 126 15.50 11.44 3.97
N SER A 127 15.37 10.52 3.00
CA SER A 127 16.38 9.48 2.73
C SER A 127 16.62 9.23 1.23
N THR A 128 17.80 8.74 0.86
CA THR A 128 18.08 8.21 -0.49
C THR A 128 17.59 6.78 -0.67
N ASN A 129 17.32 6.03 0.40
CA ASN A 129 16.86 4.66 0.34
C ASN A 129 15.53 4.48 1.07
N LEU A 130 14.78 3.45 0.68
CA LEU A 130 13.53 3.07 1.32
C LEU A 130 13.28 1.57 1.12
N ASN A 131 13.18 0.82 2.21
CA ASN A 131 12.73 -0.57 2.23
C ASN A 131 11.32 -0.63 2.83
N ILE A 132 10.31 -0.97 2.04
CA ILE A 132 8.92 -1.13 2.51
C ILE A 132 8.62 -2.62 2.70
N LYS A 133 8.14 -2.99 3.89
CA LYS A 133 7.78 -4.38 4.22
C LYS A 133 6.30 -4.62 3.92
N LEU A 134 6.01 -5.31 2.83
CA LEU A 134 4.64 -5.60 2.40
C LEU A 134 4.05 -6.84 3.06
N HIS A 135 4.87 -7.75 3.62
CA HIS A 135 4.46 -9.11 4.05
C HIS A 135 4.11 -9.99 2.85
N ASP A 136 3.21 -10.95 3.00
CA ASP A 136 2.88 -11.93 1.95
C ASP A 136 1.95 -11.32 0.90
N LEU A 137 2.02 -11.82 -0.34
CA LEU A 137 1.22 -11.38 -1.48
C LEU A 137 0.49 -12.59 -2.09
N ASN A 138 -0.81 -12.44 -2.29
CA ASN A 138 -1.65 -13.50 -2.86
C ASN A 138 -1.80 -13.36 -4.38
N ALA A 139 -2.21 -14.45 -5.03
CA ALA A 139 -2.51 -14.47 -6.45
C ALA A 139 -3.58 -13.41 -6.77
N GLU A 140 -3.37 -12.72 -7.89
CA GLU A 140 -4.24 -11.62 -8.37
C GLU A 140 -4.26 -10.36 -7.49
N GLU A 141 -3.60 -10.37 -6.33
CA GLU A 141 -3.47 -9.20 -5.47
C GLU A 141 -2.52 -8.15 -6.10
N LYS A 142 -2.91 -6.88 -6.01
CA LYS A 142 -2.07 -5.75 -6.44
C LYS A 142 -1.91 -4.74 -5.30
N ARG A 143 -0.66 -4.41 -4.96
CA ARG A 143 -0.33 -3.37 -3.97
C ARG A 143 0.32 -2.19 -4.65
N ASN A 144 -0.24 -1.00 -4.42
CA ASN A 144 0.27 0.26 -4.95
C ASN A 144 0.92 1.07 -3.82
N LEU A 145 2.15 1.52 -4.04
CA LEU A 145 2.93 2.34 -3.10
C LEU A 145 3.13 3.73 -3.69
N VAL A 146 2.92 4.75 -2.87
CA VAL A 146 3.07 6.15 -3.27
C VAL A 146 4.04 6.82 -2.32
N PHE A 147 4.98 7.60 -2.85
CA PHE A 147 5.93 8.38 -2.08
C PHE A 147 6.20 9.72 -2.80
N GLN A 148 6.78 10.66 -2.07
CA GLN A 148 7.22 11.94 -2.60
C GLN A 148 8.74 11.96 -2.73
N LEU A 149 9.22 12.47 -3.86
CA LEU A 149 10.62 12.58 -4.19
C LEU A 149 11.01 14.05 -4.32
N TYR A 150 11.99 14.49 -3.54
CA TYR A 150 12.70 15.74 -3.76
C TYR A 150 13.65 15.59 -4.95
N VAL A 151 13.44 16.46 -5.94
CA VAL A 151 14.25 16.56 -7.15
C VAL A 151 15.01 17.89 -7.08
N PRO A 152 16.36 17.88 -6.98
CA PRO A 152 17.14 19.10 -6.94
C PRO A 152 16.98 19.89 -8.24
N LYS A 153 17.05 21.22 -8.14
CA LYS A 153 17.16 22.09 -9.31
C LYS A 153 18.53 21.88 -9.96
N THR A 154 18.59 22.00 -11.28
CA THR A 154 19.87 22.08 -11.98
C THR A 154 20.32 23.52 -11.93
N ASP A 155 21.58 23.76 -11.57
CA ASP A 155 22.18 25.06 -11.78
C ASP A 155 22.26 25.26 -13.30
N ASN A 156 21.49 26.19 -13.84
CA ASN A 156 21.64 26.68 -15.21
C ASN A 156 22.97 27.44 -15.30
N ASN A 157 24.09 26.73 -15.21
CA ASN A 157 25.32 27.25 -15.79
C ASN A 157 25.15 27.07 -17.30
N GLU A 158 24.65 28.13 -17.95
CA GLU A 158 24.94 28.43 -19.35
C GLU A 158 26.46 28.55 -19.52
N GLN A 159 27.20 27.46 -19.34
CA GLN A 159 28.50 27.34 -19.97
C GLN A 159 28.18 27.00 -21.41
N ASN A 160 28.10 28.05 -22.23
CA ASN A 160 28.49 27.98 -23.63
C ASN A 160 29.71 27.08 -23.70
N VAL A 161 29.52 25.81 -24.06
CA VAL A 161 30.61 24.98 -24.55
C VAL A 161 30.93 25.60 -25.90
N ASP A 162 31.85 26.56 -25.86
CA ASP A 162 32.46 27.16 -27.03
C ASP A 162 33.15 26.02 -27.79
N MET A 163 32.41 25.46 -28.75
CA MET A 163 32.84 24.35 -29.58
C MET A 163 33.77 24.91 -30.67
N THR A 164 34.93 25.41 -30.25
CA THR A 164 36.00 25.85 -31.15
C THR A 164 37.31 25.12 -30.82
N SER A 165 37.44 23.88 -31.30
CA SER A 165 38.69 23.44 -31.94
C SER A 165 38.52 22.12 -32.71
N GLN A 166 38.29 22.30 -34.01
CA GLN A 166 38.92 21.58 -35.12
C GLN A 166 38.69 20.05 -35.25
N LEU A 167 37.80 19.68 -36.17
CA LEU A 167 38.08 18.82 -37.33
C LEU A 167 37.05 19.14 -38.46
N PRO A 168 37.43 19.13 -39.77
CA PRO A 168 36.62 19.72 -40.84
C PRO A 168 35.62 18.75 -41.52
N MET A 169 34.43 19.30 -41.85
CA MET A 169 33.48 19.01 -42.96
C MET A 169 33.01 17.55 -43.18
N SER A 170 31.71 17.26 -43.30
CA SER A 170 30.73 17.95 -44.16
C SER A 170 29.31 17.90 -43.58
N VAL A 171 28.64 19.04 -43.60
CA VAL A 171 27.20 19.19 -43.33
C VAL A 171 26.44 19.13 -44.66
N THR A 172 25.40 18.31 -44.74
CA THR A 172 24.27 18.59 -45.63
C THR A 172 23.01 18.49 -44.78
N GLN A 173 22.24 19.57 -44.83
CA GLN A 173 21.27 19.99 -43.82
C GLN A 173 19.98 19.17 -43.83
N SER A 174 19.52 18.79 -42.64
CA SER A 174 18.13 18.96 -42.23
C SER A 174 18.14 19.30 -40.74
N THR A 175 17.93 20.59 -40.45
CA THR A 175 17.84 21.16 -39.10
C THR A 175 16.53 20.75 -38.45
N GLU A 176 16.53 19.57 -37.83
CA GLU A 176 15.78 19.38 -36.59
C GLU A 176 16.81 19.49 -35.47
N GLU A 177 16.68 20.52 -34.64
CA GLU A 177 17.41 20.61 -33.39
C GLU A 177 17.05 19.37 -32.55
N ILE A 178 17.89 18.34 -32.61
CA ILE A 178 17.83 17.24 -31.66
C ILE A 178 18.26 17.86 -30.32
N GLN A 179 17.30 18.40 -29.58
CA GLN A 179 17.49 18.69 -28.16
C GLN A 179 17.79 17.36 -27.49
N LEU A 180 19.07 17.13 -27.22
CA LEU A 180 19.55 15.99 -26.45
C LEU A 180 18.94 16.08 -25.05
N PHE A 181 17.85 15.37 -24.84
CA PHE A 181 17.32 15.09 -23.52
C PHE A 181 18.38 14.27 -22.78
N GLU A 182 19.06 14.86 -21.79
CA GLU A 182 19.87 14.08 -20.86
C GLU A 182 18.93 13.22 -20.02
N ASN A 183 18.74 11.98 -20.45
CA ASN A 183 18.02 10.99 -19.67
C ASN A 183 18.93 10.49 -18.55
N GLN A 184 18.71 10.98 -17.34
CA GLN A 184 19.50 10.61 -16.18
C GLN A 184 18.80 9.47 -15.42
N ILE A 185 19.50 8.36 -15.18
CA ILE A 185 19.07 7.37 -14.20
C ILE A 185 19.34 7.94 -12.80
N ILE A 186 18.28 8.18 -12.05
CA ILE A 186 18.36 8.82 -10.71
C ILE A 186 18.23 7.82 -9.56
N GLY A 187 17.83 6.60 -9.86
CA GLY A 187 17.63 5.54 -8.87
C GLY A 187 17.09 4.27 -9.48
N ASN A 188 16.83 3.29 -8.63
CA ASN A 188 16.21 2.03 -9.01
C ASN A 188 15.19 1.57 -7.95
N VAL A 189 14.32 0.65 -8.36
CA VAL A 189 13.47 -0.14 -7.48
C VAL A 189 13.71 -1.62 -7.73
N THR A 190 13.82 -2.39 -6.65
CA THR A 190 13.87 -3.85 -6.67
C THR A 190 12.86 -4.41 -5.68
N VAL A 191 12.29 -5.56 -6.01
CA VAL A 191 11.44 -6.34 -5.10
C VAL A 191 12.19 -7.60 -4.70
N ILE A 192 12.21 -7.88 -3.40
CA ILE A 192 12.76 -9.09 -2.80
C ILE A 192 11.61 -9.85 -2.14
N TYR A 193 11.51 -11.15 -2.36
CA TYR A 193 10.50 -12.00 -1.72
C TYR A 193 10.99 -13.43 -1.56
N MET A 194 10.30 -14.22 -0.75
CA MET A 194 10.51 -15.66 -0.64
C MET A 194 9.47 -16.39 -1.49
N ASP A 195 9.92 -17.23 -2.42
CA ASP A 195 9.02 -18.10 -3.19
C ASP A 195 8.50 -19.23 -2.27
N PRO A 196 7.19 -19.31 -2.00
CA PRO A 196 6.64 -20.31 -1.10
C PRO A 196 6.81 -21.75 -1.61
N ASN A 197 7.03 -21.97 -2.90
CA ASN A 197 7.19 -23.31 -3.45
C ASN A 197 8.60 -23.87 -3.23
N THR A 198 9.61 -23.01 -3.35
CA THR A 198 11.03 -23.41 -3.26
C THR A 198 11.69 -23.02 -1.95
N GLY A 199 11.08 -22.11 -1.18
CA GLY A 199 11.65 -21.51 0.02
C GLY A 199 12.85 -20.59 -0.25
N ARG A 200 13.12 -20.26 -1.52
CA ARG A 200 14.27 -19.43 -1.90
C ARG A 200 13.88 -17.96 -1.91
N THR A 201 14.81 -17.11 -1.50
CA THR A 201 14.70 -15.67 -1.69
C THR A 201 15.00 -15.31 -3.14
N ILE A 202 14.09 -14.59 -3.77
CA ILE A 202 14.19 -14.09 -5.13
C ILE A 202 14.30 -12.57 -5.08
N THR A 203 15.28 -12.03 -5.80
CA THR A 203 15.41 -10.59 -6.06
C THR A 203 15.10 -10.35 -7.53
N THR A 204 14.17 -9.44 -7.79
CA THR A 204 13.79 -9.04 -9.15
C THR A 204 14.85 -8.17 -9.81
N ASN A 205 14.84 -8.11 -11.15
CA ASN A 205 15.70 -7.19 -11.88
C ASN A 205 15.36 -5.74 -11.51
N PRO A 206 16.36 -4.87 -11.29
CA PRO A 206 16.11 -3.47 -10.97
C PRO A 206 15.37 -2.76 -12.10
N VAL A 207 14.36 -1.95 -11.73
CA VAL A 207 13.69 -1.01 -12.63
C VAL A 207 14.18 0.40 -12.32
N SER A 208 14.70 1.10 -13.32
CA SER A 208 15.31 2.42 -13.13
C SER A 208 14.27 3.55 -13.11
N PHE A 209 14.49 4.52 -12.23
CA PHE A 209 13.85 5.83 -12.31
C PHE A 209 14.64 6.71 -13.27
N ASN A 210 13.98 7.15 -14.33
CA ASN A 210 14.54 7.98 -15.38
C ASN A 210 14.03 9.41 -15.24
N LEU A 211 14.94 10.37 -15.17
CA LEU A 211 14.62 11.79 -15.13
C LEU A 211 15.11 12.46 -16.41
N VAL A 212 14.17 13.07 -17.11
CA VAL A 212 14.46 13.91 -18.27
C VAL A 212 14.39 15.37 -17.82
N ARG A 213 15.46 16.13 -18.09
CA ARG A 213 15.48 17.58 -17.91
C ARG A 213 15.62 18.23 -19.28
N GLY A 214 14.77 19.21 -19.55
CA GLY A 214 14.81 19.97 -20.79
C GLY A 214 14.02 21.26 -20.64
N SER A 215 14.37 22.26 -21.45
CA SER A 215 13.61 23.52 -21.52
C SER A 215 12.21 23.30 -22.10
N HIS A 216 12.04 22.26 -22.92
CA HIS A 216 10.78 21.86 -23.55
C HIS A 216 10.55 20.37 -23.35
N PRO A 217 9.99 19.94 -22.19
CA PRO A 217 9.64 18.54 -21.99
C PRO A 217 8.58 18.11 -23.02
N PRO A 218 8.60 16.86 -23.52
CA PRO A 218 7.57 16.34 -24.41
C PRO A 218 6.16 16.49 -23.82
N ASP A 219 5.17 16.84 -24.65
CA ASP A 219 3.78 17.05 -24.23
C ASP A 219 3.19 15.87 -23.43
N GLU A 220 3.64 14.65 -23.71
CA GLU A 220 3.23 13.45 -22.98
C GLU A 220 3.61 13.51 -21.48
N LEU A 221 4.80 14.02 -21.16
CA LEU A 221 5.27 14.16 -19.77
C LEU A 221 4.59 15.31 -19.03
N LEU A 222 3.93 16.22 -19.75
CA LEU A 222 3.16 17.34 -19.17
C LEU A 222 1.72 16.94 -18.81
N ARG A 223 1.24 15.79 -19.31
CA ARG A 223 -0.09 15.27 -18.95
C ARG A 223 -0.09 14.70 -17.54
N VAL A 224 -1.22 14.85 -16.86
CA VAL A 224 -1.44 14.20 -15.57
C VAL A 224 -1.35 12.68 -15.76
N ASN A 225 -0.48 12.04 -14.99
CA ASN A 225 -0.39 10.58 -14.99
C ASN A 225 -1.66 9.99 -14.38
N HIS A 226 -2.49 9.35 -15.22
CA HIS A 226 -3.79 8.82 -14.81
C HIS A 226 -3.69 7.80 -13.66
N ILE A 227 -2.68 6.91 -13.69
CA ILE A 227 -2.48 5.91 -12.63
C ILE A 227 -2.13 6.60 -11.31
N LEU A 228 -1.25 7.61 -11.35
CA LEU A 228 -0.88 8.37 -10.16
C LEU A 228 -2.06 9.19 -9.61
N ASP A 229 -2.91 9.74 -10.48
CA ASP A 229 -4.12 10.47 -10.07
C ASP A 229 -5.11 9.57 -9.32
N ILE A 230 -5.31 8.32 -9.78
CA ILE A 230 -6.10 7.31 -9.04
C ILE A 230 -5.50 7.09 -7.64
N GLN A 231 -4.18 6.90 -7.55
CA GLN A 231 -3.53 6.64 -6.27
C GLN A 231 -3.54 7.87 -5.35
N ARG A 232 -3.47 9.08 -5.91
CA ARG A 232 -3.65 10.33 -5.17
C ARG A 232 -5.05 10.42 -4.59
N ASN A 233 -6.08 10.16 -5.39
CA ASN A 233 -7.47 10.13 -4.94
C ASN A 233 -7.66 9.10 -3.81
N ARG A 234 -7.03 7.92 -3.92
CA ARG A 234 -7.03 6.89 -2.86
C ARG A 234 -6.45 7.41 -1.55
N VAL A 235 -5.22 7.94 -1.59
CA VAL A 235 -4.49 8.41 -0.39
C VAL A 235 -5.20 9.58 0.26
N GLU A 236 -5.62 10.57 -0.52
CA GLU A 236 -6.33 11.74 0.01
C GLU A 236 -7.71 11.36 0.59
N THR A 237 -8.37 10.33 0.05
CA THR A 237 -9.62 9.78 0.60
C THR A 237 -9.41 9.16 1.98
N ALA A 238 -8.34 8.38 2.17
CA ALA A 238 -7.99 7.83 3.48
C ALA A 238 -7.76 8.94 4.51
N HIS A 239 -6.99 9.97 4.16
CA HIS A 239 -6.79 11.14 5.04
C HIS A 239 -8.07 11.96 5.28
N ALA A 240 -8.98 12.01 4.32
CA ALA A 240 -10.28 12.66 4.50
C ALA A 240 -11.16 11.88 5.48
N LEU A 241 -11.18 10.55 5.39
CA LEU A 241 -11.89 9.68 6.33
C LEU A 241 -11.33 9.82 7.74
N GLU A 242 -10.01 9.75 7.90
CA GLU A 242 -9.35 9.90 9.20
C GLU A 242 -9.69 11.25 9.85
N ARG A 243 -9.57 12.36 9.11
CA ARG A 243 -9.97 13.68 9.61
C ARG A 243 -11.46 13.74 9.95
N ALA A 244 -12.33 13.19 9.09
CA ALA A 244 -13.76 13.18 9.32
C ALA A 244 -14.18 12.31 10.53
N MET A 245 -13.41 11.26 10.86
CA MET A 245 -13.60 10.45 12.06
C MET A 245 -13.15 11.16 13.33
N ALA A 246 -12.12 11.99 13.24
CA ALA A 246 -11.60 12.79 14.36
C ALA A 246 -12.47 13.99 14.73
N GLU A 247 -13.45 14.36 13.89
CA GLU A 247 -14.42 15.40 14.21
C GLU A 247 -15.42 14.92 15.28
N ASP A 248 -15.85 15.81 16.18
CA ASP A 248 -16.96 15.54 17.12
C ASP A 248 -18.33 15.97 16.55
N ASN A 249 -18.33 16.53 15.35
CA ASN A 249 -19.51 17.13 14.73
C ASN A 249 -19.83 16.49 13.39
N TYR A 250 -21.01 15.86 13.31
CA TYR A 250 -21.53 15.24 12.09
C TYR A 250 -21.50 16.17 10.87
N ARG A 251 -21.86 17.45 11.03
CA ARG A 251 -21.88 18.40 9.89
C ARG A 251 -20.49 18.69 9.36
N GLN A 252 -19.51 18.83 10.25
CA GLN A 252 -18.11 19.07 9.86
C GLN A 252 -17.53 17.81 9.20
N SER A 253 -17.75 16.64 9.80
CA SER A 253 -17.38 15.34 9.24
C SER A 253 -17.94 15.17 7.81
N ARG A 254 -19.25 15.38 7.61
CA ARG A 254 -19.87 15.30 6.27
C ARG A 254 -19.37 16.36 5.30
N ALA A 255 -19.03 17.56 5.77
CA ALA A 255 -18.46 18.60 4.91
C ALA A 255 -17.08 18.18 4.37
N ILE A 256 -16.23 17.56 5.20
CA ILE A 256 -14.92 17.03 4.78
C ILE A 256 -15.11 15.94 3.70
N LEU A 257 -15.99 14.97 3.95
CA LEU A 257 -16.25 13.88 3.00
C LEU A 257 -16.82 14.41 1.68
N LYS A 258 -17.78 15.36 1.74
CA LYS A 258 -18.35 15.98 0.55
C LYS A 258 -17.31 16.75 -0.25
N ALA A 259 -16.44 17.52 0.41
CA ALA A 259 -15.37 18.24 -0.27
C ALA A 259 -14.41 17.28 -0.99
N GLN A 260 -14.12 16.11 -0.39
CA GLN A 260 -13.31 15.09 -1.04
C GLN A 260 -14.02 14.47 -2.25
N VAL A 261 -15.33 14.19 -2.17
CA VAL A 261 -16.12 13.73 -3.32
C VAL A 261 -16.05 14.73 -4.48
N ASP A 262 -16.24 16.02 -4.19
CA ASP A 262 -16.19 17.08 -5.21
C ASP A 262 -14.79 17.16 -5.84
N LYS A 263 -13.72 16.96 -5.06
CA LYS A 263 -12.34 16.90 -5.54
C LYS A 263 -12.09 15.70 -6.47
N ILE A 264 -12.57 14.50 -6.12
CA ILE A 264 -12.44 13.32 -6.99
C ILE A 264 -13.23 13.52 -8.29
N LYS A 265 -14.44 14.07 -8.23
CA LYS A 265 -15.27 14.35 -9.42
C LYS A 265 -14.62 15.36 -10.37
N ALA A 266 -13.77 16.25 -9.86
CA ALA A 266 -13.01 17.21 -10.66
C ALA A 266 -11.65 16.66 -11.17
N SER A 267 -11.24 15.47 -10.74
CA SER A 267 -9.95 14.86 -11.12
C SER A 267 -9.98 14.23 -12.52
N VAL A 268 -8.81 13.98 -13.10
CA VAL A 268 -8.69 13.36 -14.43
C VAL A 268 -9.19 11.92 -14.40
N SER A 269 -8.97 11.21 -13.29
CA SER A 269 -9.40 9.83 -13.08
C SER A 269 -10.82 9.69 -12.51
N ALA A 270 -11.65 10.74 -12.54
CA ALA A 270 -12.99 10.74 -11.96
C ALA A 270 -13.86 9.58 -12.46
N GLN A 271 -13.77 9.21 -13.73
CA GLN A 271 -14.58 8.14 -14.34
C GLN A 271 -13.99 6.73 -14.16
N ASP A 272 -12.80 6.61 -13.55
CA ASP A 272 -12.20 5.31 -13.30
C ASP A 272 -13.09 4.48 -12.35
N PRO A 273 -13.29 3.17 -12.61
CA PRO A 273 -14.13 2.32 -11.76
C PRO A 273 -13.72 2.31 -10.28
N PHE A 274 -12.42 2.46 -9.99
CA PHE A 274 -11.92 2.55 -8.62
C PHE A 274 -12.33 3.88 -7.97
N CYS A 275 -12.14 5.00 -8.66
CA CYS A 275 -12.54 6.32 -8.17
C CYS A 275 -14.06 6.44 -7.99
N GLN A 276 -14.85 5.80 -8.86
CA GLN A 276 -16.31 5.70 -8.71
C GLN A 276 -16.73 4.91 -7.47
N LYS A 277 -15.99 3.87 -7.10
CA LYS A 277 -16.20 3.16 -5.82
C LYS A 277 -15.87 4.05 -4.63
N LEU A 278 -14.73 4.77 -4.66
CA LEU A 278 -14.37 5.72 -3.60
C LEU A 278 -15.45 6.79 -3.39
N ILE A 279 -16.01 7.34 -4.48
CA ILE A 279 -17.11 8.31 -4.39
C ILE A 279 -18.32 7.70 -3.69
N LYS A 280 -18.73 6.49 -4.10
CA LYS A 280 -19.86 5.80 -3.46
C LYS A 280 -19.57 5.57 -1.98
N ASP A 281 -18.41 5.05 -1.63
CA ASP A 281 -18.03 4.78 -0.25
C ASP A 281 -18.11 6.05 0.60
N LEU A 282 -17.57 7.18 0.12
CA LEU A 282 -17.66 8.49 0.79
C LEU A 282 -19.10 9.03 0.89
N GLU A 283 -19.91 8.85 -0.15
CA GLU A 283 -21.30 9.31 -0.17
C GLU A 283 -22.16 8.53 0.85
N TYR A 284 -21.94 7.21 0.96
CA TYR A 284 -22.62 6.31 1.89
C TYR A 284 -22.03 6.32 3.30
N HIS A 285 -20.82 6.85 3.51
CA HIS A 285 -20.23 6.95 4.85
C HIS A 285 -20.97 7.97 5.72
N TYR A 286 -21.59 7.52 6.81
CA TYR A 286 -22.45 8.34 7.69
C TYR A 286 -23.69 8.93 7.00
N PRO A 287 -24.61 8.08 6.50
CA PRO A 287 -25.79 8.57 5.79
C PRO A 287 -26.71 9.36 6.73
N THR A 288 -26.72 9.05 8.03
CA THR A 288 -27.45 9.81 9.06
C THR A 288 -26.57 10.16 10.26
N GLU A 289 -27.00 11.18 11.03
CA GLU A 289 -26.34 11.53 12.31
C GLU A 289 -26.43 10.39 13.35
N ARG A 290 -27.48 9.55 13.26
CA ARG A 290 -27.60 8.37 14.11
C ARG A 290 -26.48 7.37 13.82
N ASP A 291 -26.22 7.11 12.53
CA ASP A 291 -25.17 6.17 12.10
C ASP A 291 -23.78 6.66 12.51
N TYR A 292 -23.55 7.97 12.36
CA TYR A 292 -22.33 8.65 12.81
C TYR A 292 -22.06 8.45 14.31
N ARG A 293 -23.08 8.63 15.14
CA ARG A 293 -22.96 8.45 16.59
C ARG A 293 -22.72 6.99 16.96
N SER A 294 -23.34 6.04 16.26
CA SER A 294 -23.08 4.61 16.50
C SER A 294 -21.69 4.16 16.06
N SER A 295 -21.14 4.69 14.96
CA SER A 295 -19.81 4.34 14.46
C SER A 295 -18.68 4.93 15.32
N GLN A 296 -18.90 6.07 15.97
CA GLN A 296 -17.97 6.60 16.97
C GLN A 296 -17.80 5.65 18.17
N HIS A 297 -18.85 4.89 18.50
CA HIS A 297 -18.80 3.86 19.55
C HIS A 297 -18.32 2.49 19.02
N ASN A 298 -18.21 2.34 17.69
CA ASN A 298 -17.90 1.06 17.03
C ASN A 298 -16.86 1.28 15.91
N THR A 299 -15.63 1.61 16.33
CA THR A 299 -14.53 2.14 15.48
C THR A 299 -13.97 1.14 14.44
N TYR A 300 -14.44 -0.10 14.41
CA TYR A 300 -13.64 -1.21 13.85
C TYR A 300 -14.00 -1.68 12.43
N MET A 301 -14.98 -1.08 11.75
CA MET A 301 -15.31 -1.46 10.36
C MET A 301 -14.31 -0.93 9.30
N CYS A 302 -13.31 -0.12 9.67
CA CYS A 302 -12.48 0.60 8.69
C CYS A 302 -11.25 -0.19 8.19
N HIS A 303 -10.71 -1.14 8.97
CA HIS A 303 -9.43 -1.79 8.66
C HIS A 303 -9.52 -2.97 7.67
N THR A 304 -10.69 -3.56 7.46
CA THR A 304 -10.85 -4.69 6.52
C THR A 304 -10.75 -4.24 5.05
N THR A 305 -11.02 -2.96 4.78
CA THR A 305 -11.19 -2.40 3.44
C THR A 305 -9.86 -2.13 2.72
N GLU A 306 -8.77 -1.87 3.45
CA GLU A 306 -7.47 -1.51 2.84
C GLU A 306 -6.67 -2.68 2.29
N ARG A 307 -6.95 -3.92 2.71
CA ARG A 307 -6.35 -5.13 2.13
C ARG A 307 -7.33 -5.99 1.31
N GLY A 308 -8.64 -5.74 1.43
CA GLY A 308 -9.70 -6.55 0.81
C GLY A 308 -10.23 -6.07 -0.55
N THR A 309 -9.72 -4.99 -1.14
CA THR A 309 -10.28 -4.42 -2.37
C THR A 309 -9.64 -4.95 -3.65
N TYR A 310 -9.65 -6.27 -3.83
CA TYR A 310 -9.75 -6.92 -5.15
C TYR A 310 -10.63 -8.16 -5.01
N MET A 311 -11.95 -7.96 -5.04
CA MET A 311 -12.89 -9.01 -5.40
C MET A 311 -12.89 -9.10 -6.94
N PRO A 312 -12.43 -10.20 -7.56
CA PRO A 312 -12.64 -10.39 -8.98
C PRO A 312 -14.15 -10.39 -9.25
N SER A 313 -14.59 -9.60 -10.23
CA SER A 313 -15.96 -9.66 -10.71
C SER A 313 -16.22 -11.08 -11.21
N SER A 314 -17.13 -11.80 -10.55
CA SER A 314 -17.65 -13.06 -11.07
C SER A 314 -18.37 -12.77 -12.39
N ASN A 315 -17.69 -13.03 -13.50
CA ASN A 315 -18.35 -13.17 -14.79
C ASN A 315 -19.29 -14.37 -14.67
N THR A 316 -20.58 -14.09 -14.45
CA THR A 316 -21.67 -15.04 -14.69
C THR A 316 -21.75 -15.26 -16.19
N SER A 317 -20.92 -16.18 -16.69
CA SER A 317 -21.12 -16.78 -18.00
C SER A 317 -22.23 -17.82 -17.84
N THR A 318 -23.46 -17.40 -18.10
CA THR A 318 -24.61 -18.30 -18.24
C THR A 318 -24.41 -19.16 -19.48
N ARG A 319 -24.27 -20.46 -19.26
CA ARG A 319 -24.77 -21.49 -20.19
C ARG A 319 -26.12 -21.95 -19.69
#